data_AF-A0A0K0XXV1-F1
#
_entry.id   AF-A0A0K0XXV1-F1
#
_cell.length_a   1.000
_cell.length_b   1.000
_cell.length_c   1.000
_cell.angle_alpha   90.00
_cell.angle_beta   90.00
_cell.angle_gamma   90.00
#
_symmetry.space_group_name_H-M   'P 1'
#
loop_
_entity.id
_entity.type
_entity.pdbx_description
1 polymer ?
#
loop_
_entity_poly.entity_id
_entity_poly.type
_entity_poly.pdbx_seq_one_letter_code
_entity_poly.pdbx_strand_id
1 'polypeptide(L)'
;MMARALQSLLLALLLALPGTRAQAQQADFERILSYHSDIEIQADASVIVTEEIRVRSLQDRIRRGIYRDFPTRYRDRYGNRVRVAFEVLEVLRDGRPEPWFTEHLSNGIRVNTGNDDFLPGSGDYTFTIRYRTTRQIGFFEDHDELYWNVTGLGWAFSIDKASARVRLPAPVPAADMRLDAYTGPEGSTASNATAKVTEPGVAEFQTTRLLLSGHGLTIAVGFPKGLVEAPTGWDRLKWLLIDNRAILVLLLGMIGILIFYWRSWLQKGRGPAAGVIVTQYEPPESFSPAGLRYVMKERYDQKAFTADLVALAVKGRLSIERENRLLGDRWSLIKQQPETPTELPPTEEALNTALFLDGPTVELKKSSETATRMQKVLKAHKQALHARYKGRYIEPNTSTVVTGWVASIALGIVSFILSVGGGAPLVMGGLAVLLGINILFSFLMPAPTEEGRKLRDRTEGLKRYLSVAEKEELSRLEHRSGDEPSLTPERYEALLPFAMALEVESAWTDKFTRAVGESVAEQTQQNLRWYSGSGAAAGSLSAMSQSLSSGLSSSISSASTPPGSSSGGGGGGFSGGGGGGGGGGGR
;
A
#
# COMPACT_ATOMS: atom_id res chain seq x y z
N MET A 1 -93.35 -23.44 9.56
CA MET A 1 -92.99 -24.74 10.16
C MET A 1 -91.85 -25.47 9.46
N MET A 2 -91.46 -25.14 8.21
CA MET A 2 -90.35 -25.83 7.52
C MET A 2 -88.92 -25.34 7.86
N ALA A 3 -88.74 -24.16 8.47
CA ALA A 3 -87.41 -23.63 8.78
C ALA A 3 -86.74 -24.26 10.03
N ARG A 4 -87.53 -24.80 10.97
CA ARG A 4 -87.00 -25.43 12.20
C ARG A 4 -86.64 -26.90 12.03
N ALA A 5 -87.12 -27.57 10.98
CA ALA A 5 -86.78 -28.96 10.68
C ALA A 5 -85.45 -29.10 9.91
N LEU A 6 -85.05 -28.06 9.16
CA LEU A 6 -83.76 -28.06 8.42
C LEU A 6 -82.56 -27.80 9.33
N GLN A 7 -82.72 -27.01 10.40
CA GLN A 7 -81.64 -26.71 11.35
C GLN A 7 -81.29 -27.90 12.25
N SER A 8 -82.27 -28.73 12.63
CA SER A 8 -82.02 -29.94 13.42
C SER A 8 -81.43 -31.09 12.59
N LEU A 9 -81.67 -31.14 11.28
CA LEU A 9 -81.05 -32.14 10.40
C LEU A 9 -79.57 -31.80 10.09
N LEU A 10 -79.23 -30.51 9.96
CA LEU A 10 -77.85 -30.06 9.74
C LEU A 10 -76.97 -30.18 11.01
N LEU A 11 -77.56 -30.00 12.21
CA LEU A 11 -76.83 -30.19 13.47
C LEU A 11 -76.58 -31.68 13.79
N ALA A 12 -77.48 -32.58 13.37
CA ALA A 12 -77.30 -34.02 13.53
C ALA A 12 -76.29 -34.61 12.53
N LEU A 13 -76.17 -34.03 11.32
CA LEU A 13 -75.18 -34.47 10.33
C LEU A 13 -73.74 -34.01 10.65
N LEU A 14 -73.59 -32.93 11.44
CA LEU A 14 -72.29 -32.45 11.93
C LEU A 14 -71.76 -33.20 13.17
N LEU A 15 -72.59 -33.99 13.84
CA LEU A 15 -72.23 -34.79 15.03
C LEU A 15 -71.98 -36.27 14.72
N ALA A 16 -72.07 -36.69 13.46
CA ALA A 16 -71.87 -38.07 13.02
C ALA A 16 -70.66 -38.25 12.07
N LEU A 17 -69.64 -37.39 12.17
CA LEU A 17 -68.32 -37.71 11.64
C LEU A 17 -67.58 -38.57 12.68
N PRO A 18 -67.23 -39.83 12.39
CA PRO A 18 -66.37 -40.59 13.28
C PRO A 18 -65.07 -39.81 13.43
N GLY A 19 -64.73 -39.48 14.67
CA GLY A 19 -63.47 -38.87 15.01
C GLY A 19 -62.34 -39.79 14.56
N THR A 20 -61.80 -39.55 13.37
CA THR A 20 -60.45 -39.96 13.04
C THR A 20 -59.58 -39.16 14.00
N ARG A 21 -59.18 -39.80 15.10
CA ARG A 21 -57.90 -39.48 15.72
C ARG A 21 -56.90 -39.60 14.59
N ALA A 22 -56.51 -38.47 14.02
CA ALA A 22 -55.26 -38.37 13.31
C ALA A 22 -54.19 -38.70 14.36
N GLN A 23 -53.88 -39.99 14.51
CA GLN A 23 -52.51 -40.37 14.82
C GLN A 23 -51.70 -39.62 13.79
N ALA A 24 -51.01 -38.57 14.22
CA ALA A 24 -49.93 -38.00 13.45
C ALA A 24 -48.96 -39.15 13.24
N GLN A 25 -49.11 -39.83 12.10
CA GLN A 25 -48.12 -40.76 11.59
C GLN A 25 -46.93 -39.85 11.32
N GLN A 26 -46.01 -39.84 12.28
CA GLN A 26 -44.77 -39.09 12.21
C GLN A 26 -44.11 -39.58 10.92
N ALA A 27 -44.20 -38.78 9.86
CA ALA A 27 -43.59 -39.12 8.58
C ALA A 27 -42.12 -39.41 8.88
N ASP A 28 -41.68 -40.64 8.66
CA ASP A 28 -40.29 -40.98 8.90
C ASP A 28 -39.51 -40.34 7.74
N PHE A 29 -38.58 -39.46 8.06
CA PHE A 29 -37.66 -38.83 7.12
C PHE A 29 -36.23 -39.07 7.58
N GLU A 30 -35.29 -39.06 6.62
CA GLU A 30 -33.88 -39.20 6.91
C GLU A 30 -33.38 -38.01 7.73
N ARG A 31 -32.68 -38.32 8.83
CA ARG A 31 -32.19 -37.34 9.80
C ARG A 31 -31.04 -37.89 10.60
N ILE A 32 -30.33 -37.00 11.29
CA ILE A 32 -29.30 -37.37 12.26
C ILE A 32 -29.98 -37.49 13.63
N LEU A 33 -30.00 -38.71 14.17
CA LEU A 33 -30.60 -39.00 15.47
C LEU A 33 -29.71 -38.49 16.60
N SER A 34 -28.40 -38.67 16.46
CA SER A 34 -27.42 -38.13 17.40
C SER A 34 -26.10 -37.82 16.72
N TYR A 35 -25.52 -36.67 17.07
CA TYR A 35 -24.18 -36.27 16.68
C TYR A 35 -23.35 -36.04 17.95
N HIS A 36 -22.30 -36.81 18.14
CA HIS A 36 -21.35 -36.62 19.24
C HIS A 36 -19.96 -36.33 18.68
N SER A 37 -19.25 -35.37 19.26
CA SER A 37 -17.86 -35.09 18.93
C SER A 37 -17.02 -35.17 20.20
N ASP A 38 -16.12 -36.15 20.24
CA ASP A 38 -15.10 -36.25 21.28
C ASP A 38 -13.82 -35.57 20.76
N ILE A 39 -13.38 -34.52 21.43
CA ILE A 39 -12.33 -33.59 21.00
C ILE A 39 -11.21 -33.62 22.03
N GLU A 40 -10.05 -34.10 21.62
CA GLU A 40 -8.86 -34.22 22.47
C GLU A 40 -7.79 -33.22 22.01
N ILE A 41 -7.51 -32.24 22.87
CA ILE A 41 -6.43 -31.27 22.65
C ILE A 41 -5.11 -31.89 23.11
N GLN A 42 -4.15 -31.98 22.21
CA GLN A 42 -2.83 -32.53 22.47
C GLN A 42 -1.85 -31.45 22.95
N ALA A 43 -0.80 -31.85 23.66
CA ALA A 43 0.22 -30.92 24.18
C ALA A 43 0.97 -30.14 23.07
N ASP A 44 1.04 -30.67 21.84
CA ASP A 44 1.62 -30.01 20.67
C ASP A 44 0.64 -29.07 19.93
N ALA A 45 -0.50 -28.77 20.56
CA ALA A 45 -1.62 -28.00 20.02
C ALA A 45 -2.31 -28.61 18.78
N SER A 46 -2.02 -29.88 18.45
CA SER A 46 -2.87 -30.65 17.54
C SER A 46 -4.16 -31.08 18.24
N VAL A 47 -5.20 -31.34 17.46
CA VAL A 47 -6.52 -31.75 17.95
C VAL A 47 -6.89 -33.06 17.26
N ILE A 48 -7.21 -34.07 18.06
CA ILE A 48 -7.78 -35.33 17.59
C ILE A 48 -9.27 -35.27 17.86
N VAL A 49 -10.07 -35.51 16.82
CA VAL A 49 -11.52 -35.48 16.92
C VAL A 49 -12.08 -36.82 16.49
N THR A 50 -12.99 -37.36 17.29
CA THR A 50 -13.81 -38.53 16.95
C THR A 50 -15.26 -38.09 16.87
N GLU A 51 -15.82 -38.07 15.66
CA GLU A 51 -17.23 -37.77 15.42
C GLU A 51 -18.02 -39.07 15.32
N GLU A 52 -19.04 -39.25 16.16
CA GLU A 52 -20.01 -40.34 16.09
C GLU A 52 -21.36 -39.80 15.61
N ILE A 53 -21.77 -40.26 14.43
CA ILE A 53 -22.93 -39.72 13.70
C ILE A 53 -23.91 -40.86 13.47
N ARG A 54 -24.96 -40.89 14.28
CA ARG A 54 -26.06 -41.86 14.12
C ARG A 54 -27.13 -41.26 13.22
N VAL A 55 -27.35 -41.90 12.07
CA VAL A 55 -28.31 -41.46 11.06
C VAL A 55 -29.43 -42.46 10.89
N ARG A 56 -30.62 -41.98 10.57
CA ARG A 56 -31.72 -42.81 10.05
C ARG A 56 -31.70 -42.75 8.52
N SER A 57 -31.44 -43.89 7.89
CA SER A 57 -31.52 -44.07 6.44
C SER A 57 -32.85 -44.70 6.06
N LEU A 58 -33.50 -44.11 5.06
CA LEU A 58 -34.67 -44.65 4.39
C LEU A 58 -34.33 -45.10 2.96
N GLN A 59 -33.03 -45.15 2.64
CA GLN A 59 -32.51 -45.44 1.30
C GLN A 59 -32.94 -44.40 0.25
N ASP A 60 -33.17 -43.15 0.66
CA ASP A 60 -33.53 -42.05 -0.25
C ASP A 60 -32.29 -41.21 -0.60
N ARG A 61 -31.81 -40.41 0.35
CA ARG A 61 -30.57 -39.63 0.20
C ARG A 61 -29.39 -40.34 0.83
N ILE A 62 -29.58 -41.13 1.89
CA ILE A 62 -28.53 -41.94 2.55
C ILE A 62 -28.64 -43.38 2.03
N ARG A 63 -27.98 -43.68 0.91
CA ARG A 63 -28.10 -44.98 0.22
C ARG A 63 -26.85 -45.83 0.36
N ARG A 64 -25.69 -45.21 0.33
CA ARG A 64 -24.35 -45.82 0.30
C ARG A 64 -23.50 -45.45 1.51
N GLY A 65 -23.94 -44.43 2.24
CA GLY A 65 -23.26 -43.92 3.41
C GLY A 65 -23.55 -42.43 3.59
N ILE A 66 -22.67 -41.77 4.33
CA ILE A 66 -22.67 -40.32 4.50
C ILE A 66 -21.39 -39.73 3.91
N TYR A 67 -21.42 -38.43 3.63
CA TYR A 67 -20.21 -37.65 3.43
C TYR A 67 -20.09 -36.56 4.49
N ARG A 68 -18.85 -36.22 4.83
CA ARG A 68 -18.49 -35.20 5.81
C ARG A 68 -17.50 -34.21 5.19
N ASP A 69 -17.90 -32.96 5.10
CA ASP A 69 -17.06 -31.88 4.57
C ASP A 69 -16.30 -31.18 5.70
N PHE A 70 -14.99 -31.09 5.58
CA PHE A 70 -14.13 -30.40 6.52
C PHE A 70 -13.40 -29.25 5.83
N PRO A 71 -13.73 -27.98 6.14
CA PRO A 71 -12.98 -26.84 5.62
C PRO A 71 -11.54 -26.87 6.13
N THR A 72 -10.58 -26.72 5.22
CA THR A 72 -9.15 -26.69 5.58
C THR A 72 -8.49 -25.35 5.29
N ARG A 73 -9.25 -24.42 4.70
CA ARG A 73 -8.78 -23.11 4.26
C ARG A 73 -9.62 -22.02 4.90
N TYR A 74 -8.95 -21.18 5.69
CA TYR A 74 -9.54 -20.11 6.46
C TYR A 74 -8.87 -18.78 6.12
N ARG A 75 -9.44 -17.70 6.65
CA ARG A 75 -8.83 -16.37 6.66
C ARG A 75 -8.64 -15.89 8.09
N ASP A 76 -7.48 -15.32 8.37
CA ASP A 76 -7.27 -14.61 9.63
C ASP A 76 -7.95 -13.22 9.60
N ARG A 77 -7.88 -12.51 10.73
CA ARG A 77 -8.41 -11.14 10.88
C ARG A 77 -7.80 -10.12 9.93
N TYR A 78 -6.66 -10.42 9.33
CA TYR A 78 -5.97 -9.57 8.36
C TYR A 78 -6.24 -9.99 6.91
N GLY A 79 -7.11 -10.99 6.71
CA GLY A 79 -7.44 -11.54 5.40
C GLY A 79 -6.36 -12.42 4.80
N ASN A 80 -5.33 -12.82 5.57
CA ASN A 80 -4.32 -13.77 5.12
C ASN A 80 -4.92 -15.16 5.04
N ARG A 81 -4.43 -15.97 4.09
CA ARG A 81 -4.82 -17.38 4.03
C ARG A 81 -4.18 -18.12 5.21
N VAL A 82 -4.98 -18.96 5.85
CA VAL A 82 -4.56 -19.92 6.85
C VAL A 82 -4.99 -21.29 6.38
N ARG A 83 -4.06 -22.24 6.29
CA ARG A 83 -4.38 -23.63 6.00
C ARG A 83 -4.16 -24.48 7.24
N VAL A 84 -5.16 -25.29 7.60
CA VAL A 84 -5.02 -26.29 8.67
C VAL A 84 -4.68 -27.65 8.05
N ALA A 85 -3.87 -28.44 8.74
CA ALA A 85 -3.69 -29.84 8.37
C ALA A 85 -4.96 -30.63 8.72
N PHE A 86 -5.25 -31.67 7.94
CA PHE A 86 -6.36 -32.58 8.18
C PHE A 86 -5.96 -33.97 7.69
N GLU A 87 -5.99 -34.93 8.60
CA GLU A 87 -5.60 -36.32 8.37
C GLU A 87 -6.68 -37.23 8.96
N VAL A 88 -7.30 -38.07 8.14
CA VAL A 88 -8.26 -39.08 8.59
C VAL A 88 -7.49 -40.26 9.16
N LEU A 89 -7.79 -40.63 10.40
CA LEU A 89 -7.13 -41.73 11.12
C LEU A 89 -7.93 -43.03 11.03
N GLU A 90 -9.26 -42.96 11.14
CA GLU A 90 -10.13 -44.13 11.15
C GLU A 90 -11.56 -43.76 10.73
N VAL A 91 -12.23 -44.69 10.03
CA VAL A 91 -13.66 -44.60 9.70
C VAL A 91 -14.32 -45.95 10.01
N LEU A 92 -15.38 -45.92 10.81
CA LEU A 92 -16.15 -47.10 11.21
C LEU A 92 -17.63 -46.93 10.86
N ARG A 93 -18.32 -48.05 10.62
CA ARG A 93 -19.77 -48.15 10.61
C ARG A 93 -20.20 -49.24 11.58
N ASP A 94 -21.05 -48.87 12.53
CA ASP A 94 -21.57 -49.74 13.59
C ASP A 94 -20.44 -50.47 14.35
N GLY A 95 -19.33 -49.75 14.61
CA GLY A 95 -18.14 -50.23 15.31
C GLY A 95 -17.21 -51.12 14.49
N ARG A 96 -17.46 -51.31 13.18
CA ARG A 96 -16.61 -52.10 12.28
C ARG A 96 -15.92 -51.19 11.25
N PRO A 97 -14.72 -51.54 10.77
CA PRO A 97 -14.06 -50.79 9.69
C PRO A 97 -14.97 -50.62 8.48
N GLU A 98 -15.07 -49.39 7.99
CA GLU A 98 -15.91 -49.00 6.85
C GLU A 98 -15.01 -48.54 5.70
N PRO A 99 -15.25 -48.96 4.44
CA PRO A 99 -14.55 -48.39 3.29
C PRO A 99 -14.76 -46.87 3.22
N TRP A 100 -13.75 -46.11 2.81
CA TRP A 100 -13.87 -44.66 2.69
C TRP A 100 -12.86 -44.09 1.70
N PHE A 101 -13.10 -42.87 1.24
CA PHE A 101 -12.16 -42.11 0.43
C PHE A 101 -12.37 -40.60 0.63
N THR A 102 -11.40 -39.81 0.18
CA THR A 102 -11.45 -38.34 0.28
C THR A 102 -11.51 -37.67 -1.08
N GLU A 103 -12.24 -36.56 -1.17
CA GLU A 103 -12.26 -35.66 -2.33
C GLU A 103 -11.79 -34.26 -1.93
N HIS A 104 -11.04 -33.60 -2.81
CA HIS A 104 -10.62 -32.22 -2.60
C HIS A 104 -11.73 -31.25 -3.01
N LEU A 105 -12.13 -30.38 -2.07
CA LEU A 105 -13.06 -29.28 -2.32
C LEU A 105 -12.31 -27.96 -2.46
N SER A 106 -12.99 -26.93 -2.97
CA SER A 106 -12.42 -25.57 -3.10
C SER A 106 -12.01 -24.98 -1.74
N ASN A 107 -12.75 -25.29 -0.66
CA ASN A 107 -12.54 -24.80 0.70
C ASN A 107 -12.04 -25.87 1.70
N GLY A 108 -11.83 -27.11 1.27
CA GLY A 108 -11.71 -28.21 2.23
C GLY A 108 -11.48 -29.59 1.63
N ILE A 109 -11.79 -30.60 2.43
CA ILE A 109 -11.75 -32.01 2.07
C ILE A 109 -13.11 -32.61 2.40
N ARG A 110 -13.67 -33.42 1.50
CA ARG A 110 -14.82 -34.26 1.77
C ARG A 110 -14.35 -35.67 2.10
N VAL A 111 -14.83 -36.22 3.21
CA VAL A 111 -14.65 -37.63 3.59
C VAL A 111 -15.94 -38.36 3.24
N ASN A 112 -15.86 -39.33 2.33
CA ASN A 112 -17.00 -40.16 1.95
C ASN A 112 -16.89 -41.53 2.63
N THR A 113 -17.95 -41.97 3.32
CA THR A 113 -18.05 -43.33 3.85
C THR A 113 -18.65 -44.26 2.80
N GLY A 114 -18.38 -45.55 2.95
CA GLY A 114 -18.81 -46.60 2.05
C GLY A 114 -18.02 -46.65 0.73
N ASN A 115 -18.36 -47.63 -0.10
CA ASN A 115 -17.89 -47.80 -1.48
C ASN A 115 -19.07 -47.58 -2.44
N ASP A 116 -19.11 -48.27 -3.58
CA ASP A 116 -20.23 -48.20 -4.53
C ASP A 116 -21.32 -49.24 -4.24
N ASP A 117 -21.33 -49.85 -3.06
CA ASP A 117 -22.41 -50.73 -2.59
C ASP A 117 -23.51 -49.91 -1.91
N PHE A 118 -24.70 -50.49 -1.80
CA PHE A 118 -25.79 -49.92 -1.01
C PHE A 118 -25.65 -50.37 0.45
N LEU A 119 -26.13 -49.54 1.37
CA LEU A 119 -26.32 -49.94 2.76
C LEU A 119 -27.33 -51.12 2.82
N PRO A 120 -27.23 -52.02 3.81
CA PRO A 120 -28.01 -53.27 3.88
C PRO A 120 -29.54 -53.13 3.83
N GLY A 121 -30.08 -51.93 4.08
CA GLY A 121 -31.51 -51.64 4.04
C GLY A 121 -31.84 -50.32 4.74
N SER A 122 -33.12 -49.99 4.87
CA SER A 122 -33.53 -48.89 5.75
C SER A 122 -33.22 -49.24 7.21
N GLY A 123 -32.81 -48.26 8.00
CA GLY A 123 -32.41 -48.48 9.37
C GLY A 123 -31.56 -47.36 9.95
N ASP A 124 -31.19 -47.55 11.21
CA ASP A 124 -30.28 -46.64 11.90
C ASP A 124 -28.84 -47.16 11.71
N TYR A 125 -27.94 -46.28 11.30
CA TYR A 125 -26.52 -46.57 11.11
C TYR A 125 -25.68 -45.57 11.90
N THR A 126 -24.61 -46.04 12.54
CA THR A 126 -23.66 -45.16 13.25
C THR A 126 -22.34 -45.11 12.52
N PHE A 127 -21.96 -43.93 12.04
CA PHE A 127 -20.67 -43.70 11.42
C PHE A 127 -19.74 -43.01 12.42
N THR A 128 -18.54 -43.56 12.60
CA THR A 128 -17.49 -42.95 13.41
C THR A 128 -16.38 -42.46 12.49
N ILE A 129 -16.04 -41.17 12.56
CA ILE A 129 -14.95 -40.58 11.79
C ILE A 129 -13.94 -39.99 12.77
N ARG A 130 -12.74 -40.56 12.81
CA ARG A 130 -11.64 -40.08 13.66
C ARG A 130 -10.58 -39.42 12.80
N TYR A 131 -10.19 -38.20 13.14
CA TYR A 131 -9.22 -37.41 12.38
C TYR A 131 -8.34 -36.54 13.27
N ARG A 132 -7.19 -36.13 12.74
CA ARG A 132 -6.26 -35.18 13.34
C ARG A 132 -6.24 -33.88 12.54
N THR A 133 -6.23 -32.76 13.24
CA THR A 133 -6.05 -31.43 12.65
C THR A 133 -5.13 -30.57 13.50
N THR A 134 -4.54 -29.53 12.90
CA THR A 134 -3.57 -28.64 13.56
C THR A 134 -3.98 -27.19 13.43
N ARG A 135 -3.43 -26.30 14.27
CA ARG A 135 -3.67 -24.84 14.22
C ARG A 135 -5.14 -24.46 14.46
N GLN A 136 -5.82 -25.21 15.33
CA GLN A 136 -7.20 -24.93 15.74
C GLN A 136 -7.26 -24.16 17.06
N ILE A 137 -6.15 -24.09 17.80
CA ILE A 137 -6.05 -23.37 19.07
C ILE A 137 -5.72 -21.89 18.81
N GLY A 138 -6.54 -21.01 19.37
CA GLY A 138 -6.28 -19.59 19.48
C GLY A 138 -5.38 -19.30 20.68
N PHE A 139 -4.32 -18.52 20.47
CA PHE A 139 -3.37 -18.14 21.52
C PHE A 139 -3.54 -16.65 21.86
N PHE A 140 -4.15 -16.35 23.01
CA PHE A 140 -4.37 -14.99 23.50
C PHE A 140 -3.28 -14.56 24.50
N GLU A 141 -3.42 -13.41 25.15
CA GLU A 141 -2.40 -12.96 26.12
C GLU A 141 -2.50 -13.71 27.44
N ASP A 142 -3.73 -13.86 27.96
CA ASP A 142 -4.06 -14.42 29.28
C ASP A 142 -4.51 -15.89 29.24
N HIS A 143 -4.96 -16.38 28.09
CA HIS A 143 -5.51 -17.73 27.94
C HIS A 143 -5.24 -18.34 26.56
N ASP A 144 -5.48 -19.63 26.43
CA ASP A 144 -5.61 -20.34 25.16
C ASP A 144 -7.07 -20.76 24.97
N GLU A 145 -7.53 -20.85 23.73
CA GLU A 145 -8.93 -21.13 23.44
C GLU A 145 -9.07 -22.10 22.26
N LEU A 146 -9.96 -23.07 22.40
CA LEU A 146 -10.50 -23.81 21.27
C LEU A 146 -11.88 -23.23 20.92
N TYR A 147 -11.98 -22.55 19.77
CA TYR A 147 -13.24 -22.16 19.16
C TYR A 147 -13.59 -23.14 18.04
N TRP A 148 -14.60 -23.97 18.24
CA TRP A 148 -14.87 -25.15 17.40
C TRP A 148 -16.33 -25.28 16.99
N ASN A 149 -16.58 -25.37 15.69
CA ASN A 149 -17.89 -25.72 15.18
C ASN A 149 -18.06 -27.26 15.12
N VAL A 150 -18.72 -27.79 16.14
CA VAL A 150 -18.88 -29.22 16.45
C VAL A 150 -19.55 -29.98 15.30
N THR A 151 -20.71 -29.51 14.87
CA THR A 151 -21.48 -30.19 13.82
C THR A 151 -21.17 -29.63 12.43
N GLY A 152 -20.77 -28.37 12.36
CA GLY A 152 -20.81 -27.59 11.13
C GLY A 152 -22.23 -27.09 10.81
N LEU A 153 -22.31 -26.20 9.81
CA LEU A 153 -23.57 -25.60 9.32
C LEU A 153 -24.07 -26.26 8.02
N GLY A 154 -23.25 -27.07 7.35
CA GLY A 154 -23.54 -27.58 6.01
C GLY A 154 -24.29 -28.92 5.96
N TRP A 155 -24.94 -29.34 7.05
CA TRP A 155 -25.71 -30.58 7.04
C TRP A 155 -27.04 -30.43 6.29
N ALA A 156 -27.28 -31.36 5.35
CA ALA A 156 -28.52 -31.42 4.58
C ALA A 156 -29.71 -32.00 5.38
N PHE A 157 -29.47 -32.46 6.60
CA PHE A 157 -30.42 -33.13 7.48
C PHE A 157 -30.56 -32.38 8.80
N SER A 158 -31.71 -32.49 9.45
CA SER A 158 -31.86 -32.04 10.83
C SER A 158 -31.11 -32.97 11.79
N ILE A 159 -30.66 -32.42 12.92
CA ILE A 159 -29.96 -33.14 13.99
C ILE A 159 -30.82 -33.08 15.24
N ASP A 160 -31.35 -34.23 15.66
CA ASP A 160 -32.26 -34.31 16.81
C ASP A 160 -31.53 -33.97 18.11
N LYS A 161 -30.30 -34.45 18.28
CA LYS A 161 -29.44 -34.17 19.43
C LYS A 161 -27.97 -34.04 19.02
N ALA A 162 -27.32 -32.94 19.40
CA ALA A 162 -25.89 -32.76 19.22
C ALA A 162 -25.19 -32.59 20.58
N SER A 163 -23.97 -33.10 20.69
CA SER A 163 -23.16 -33.00 21.90
C SER A 163 -21.67 -32.98 21.56
N ALA A 164 -20.88 -32.43 22.47
CA ALA A 164 -19.42 -32.46 22.37
C ALA A 164 -18.80 -32.71 23.73
N ARG A 165 -17.64 -33.35 23.74
CA ARG A 165 -16.75 -33.45 24.88
C ARG A 165 -15.38 -32.92 24.49
N VAL A 166 -14.82 -32.01 25.27
CA VAL A 166 -13.48 -31.48 25.06
C VAL A 166 -12.59 -31.91 26.23
N ARG A 167 -11.47 -32.57 25.93
CA ARG A 167 -10.45 -32.96 26.92
C ARG A 167 -9.17 -32.15 26.71
N LEU A 168 -8.71 -31.52 27.78
CA LEU A 168 -7.42 -30.83 27.85
C LEU A 168 -6.27 -31.83 28.14
N PRO A 169 -5.03 -31.52 27.75
CA PRO A 169 -3.88 -32.43 27.94
C PRO A 169 -3.46 -32.56 29.41
N ALA A 170 -3.94 -31.66 30.29
CA ALA A 170 -3.68 -31.66 31.73
C ALA A 170 -4.95 -31.23 32.48
N PRO A 171 -5.13 -31.64 33.75
CA PRO A 171 -6.31 -31.27 34.54
C PRO A 171 -6.34 -29.76 34.82
N VAL A 172 -7.51 -29.14 34.60
CA VAL A 172 -7.77 -27.73 34.90
C VAL A 172 -9.02 -27.60 35.76
N PRO A 173 -8.99 -26.86 36.89
CA PRO A 173 -10.17 -26.62 37.70
C PRO A 173 -11.28 -25.92 36.90
N ALA A 174 -12.54 -26.23 37.22
CA ALA A 174 -13.68 -25.64 36.53
C ALA A 174 -13.73 -24.10 36.59
N ALA A 175 -13.20 -23.50 37.66
CA ALA A 175 -13.13 -22.05 37.84
C ALA A 175 -12.19 -21.34 36.85
N ASP A 176 -11.21 -22.07 36.31
CA ASP A 176 -10.20 -21.55 35.39
C ASP A 176 -10.54 -21.85 33.92
N MET A 177 -11.69 -22.48 33.67
CA MET A 177 -12.20 -22.79 32.33
C MET A 177 -13.37 -21.84 31.98
N ARG A 178 -13.38 -21.34 30.74
CA ARG A 178 -14.47 -20.54 30.18
C ARG A 178 -15.17 -21.33 29.09
N LEU A 179 -16.48 -21.54 29.23
CA LEU A 179 -17.27 -22.35 28.30
C LEU A 179 -18.40 -21.52 27.70
N ASP A 180 -18.42 -21.40 26.38
CA ASP A 180 -19.51 -20.79 25.63
C ASP A 180 -20.05 -21.78 24.57
N ALA A 181 -21.34 -21.68 24.26
CA ALA A 181 -21.97 -22.48 23.24
C ALA A 181 -22.96 -21.65 22.42
N TYR A 182 -22.91 -21.81 21.11
CA TYR A 182 -23.76 -21.12 20.15
C TYR A 182 -24.46 -22.13 19.25
N THR A 183 -25.72 -21.85 18.94
CA THR A 183 -26.61 -22.69 18.15
C THR A 183 -27.34 -21.87 17.10
N GLY A 184 -27.59 -22.48 15.94
CA GLY A 184 -28.36 -21.86 14.87
C GLY A 184 -27.57 -21.67 13.57
N PRO A 185 -28.08 -20.85 12.63
CA PRO A 185 -27.39 -20.57 11.38
C PRO A 185 -26.17 -19.65 11.57
N GLU A 186 -25.44 -19.39 10.49
CA GLU A 186 -24.28 -18.48 10.49
C GLU A 186 -24.65 -17.10 11.07
N GLY A 187 -23.82 -16.59 11.99
CA GLY A 187 -24.03 -15.31 12.67
C GLY A 187 -25.03 -15.33 13.84
N SER A 188 -25.66 -16.48 14.15
CA SER A 188 -26.53 -16.63 15.31
C SER A 188 -25.77 -16.53 16.63
N THR A 189 -26.35 -15.81 17.61
CA THR A 189 -25.86 -15.73 18.99
C THR A 189 -26.71 -16.55 19.97
N ALA A 190 -27.68 -17.33 19.48
CA ALA A 190 -28.57 -18.10 20.33
C ALA A 190 -27.82 -19.26 21.03
N SER A 191 -28.05 -19.48 22.32
CA SER A 191 -27.38 -20.50 23.14
C SER A 191 -28.34 -21.61 23.61
N ASN A 192 -28.95 -22.36 22.68
CA ASN A 192 -29.82 -23.49 23.00
C ASN A 192 -29.02 -24.77 23.29
N ALA A 193 -28.06 -24.66 24.21
CA ALA A 193 -27.20 -25.75 24.66
C ALA A 193 -26.82 -25.57 26.13
N THR A 194 -26.53 -26.68 26.81
CA THR A 194 -25.90 -26.69 28.13
C THR A 194 -24.40 -26.88 27.98
N ALA A 195 -23.63 -26.28 28.89
CA ALA A 195 -22.18 -26.42 28.99
C ALA A 195 -21.82 -26.65 30.46
N LYS A 196 -20.93 -27.61 30.74
CA LYS A 196 -20.45 -27.89 32.10
C LYS A 196 -19.06 -28.51 32.07
N VAL A 197 -18.29 -28.28 33.12
CA VAL A 197 -17.07 -29.04 33.40
C VAL A 197 -17.46 -30.27 34.23
N THR A 198 -17.24 -31.47 33.72
CA THR A 198 -17.60 -32.72 34.41
C THR A 198 -16.49 -33.25 35.29
N GLU A 199 -15.25 -33.05 34.86
CA GLU A 199 -14.02 -33.45 35.55
C GLU A 199 -12.94 -32.38 35.29
N PRO A 200 -11.89 -32.27 36.12
CA PRO A 200 -10.80 -31.32 35.85
C PRO A 200 -10.24 -31.47 34.43
N GLY A 201 -10.33 -30.42 33.61
CA GLY A 201 -9.91 -30.43 32.21
C GLY A 201 -10.85 -31.09 31.21
N VAL A 202 -12.08 -31.46 31.60
CA VAL A 202 -13.09 -32.08 30.72
C VAL A 202 -14.37 -31.24 30.69
N ALA A 203 -14.68 -30.68 29.52
CA ALA A 203 -15.90 -29.92 29.27
C ALA A 203 -16.90 -30.73 28.43
N GLU A 204 -18.18 -30.69 28.80
CA GLU A 204 -19.27 -31.33 28.07
C GLU A 204 -20.32 -30.31 27.64
N PHE A 205 -20.79 -30.49 26.41
CA PHE A 205 -21.79 -29.65 25.76
C PHE A 205 -22.92 -30.51 25.22
N GLN A 206 -24.17 -30.03 25.32
CA GLN A 206 -25.32 -30.72 24.74
C GLN A 206 -26.41 -29.75 24.31
N THR A 207 -26.99 -29.94 23.12
CA THR A 207 -28.12 -29.13 22.68
C THR A 207 -29.38 -29.40 23.51
N THR A 208 -30.19 -28.36 23.73
CA THR A 208 -31.50 -28.44 24.39
C THR A 208 -32.67 -28.42 23.40
N ARG A 209 -32.38 -28.14 22.13
CA ARG A 209 -33.31 -28.19 21.00
C ARG A 209 -32.66 -28.91 19.82
N LEU A 210 -33.48 -29.43 18.91
CA LEU A 210 -32.99 -29.98 17.64
C LEU A 210 -32.38 -28.86 16.79
N LEU A 211 -31.42 -29.22 15.94
CA LEU A 211 -30.82 -28.35 14.94
C LEU A 211 -31.48 -28.61 13.58
N LEU A 212 -32.01 -27.57 12.95
CA LEU A 212 -32.55 -27.67 11.60
C LEU A 212 -31.43 -27.82 10.57
N SER A 213 -31.76 -28.21 9.33
CA SER A 213 -30.80 -28.12 8.24
C SER A 213 -30.24 -26.69 8.15
N GLY A 214 -28.92 -26.56 7.99
CA GLY A 214 -28.26 -25.25 7.98
C GLY A 214 -27.90 -24.70 9.37
N HIS A 215 -28.36 -25.33 10.46
CA HIS A 215 -28.04 -24.94 11.82
C HIS A 215 -26.95 -25.84 12.39
N GLY A 216 -26.12 -25.31 13.28
CA GLY A 216 -25.06 -26.08 13.94
C GLY A 216 -24.92 -25.77 15.42
N LEU A 217 -24.03 -26.53 16.07
CA LEU A 217 -23.50 -26.29 17.40
C LEU A 217 -22.04 -25.84 17.29
N THR A 218 -21.72 -24.68 17.86
CA THR A 218 -20.36 -24.16 17.99
C THR A 218 -20.05 -23.98 19.46
N ILE A 219 -18.84 -24.30 19.88
CA ILE A 219 -18.38 -24.18 21.26
C ILE A 219 -17.12 -23.34 21.32
N ALA A 220 -16.92 -22.64 22.44
CA ALA A 220 -15.65 -22.05 22.80
C ALA A 220 -15.22 -22.60 24.17
N VAL A 221 -13.98 -23.06 24.26
CA VAL A 221 -13.36 -23.56 25.49
C VAL A 221 -12.08 -22.80 25.73
N GLY A 222 -12.13 -21.82 26.62
CA GLY A 222 -10.97 -21.08 27.11
C GLY A 222 -10.33 -21.78 28.32
N PHE A 223 -9.01 -21.87 28.34
CA PHE A 223 -8.22 -22.51 29.40
C PHE A 223 -6.88 -21.79 29.63
N PRO A 224 -6.22 -21.99 30.79
CA PRO A 224 -4.97 -21.31 31.12
C PRO A 224 -3.81 -21.62 30.17
N LYS A 225 -2.85 -20.71 30.10
CA LYS A 225 -1.59 -20.89 29.36
C LYS A 225 -0.74 -22.04 29.89
N GLY A 226 0.13 -22.56 29.03
CA GLY A 226 1.17 -23.52 29.40
C GLY A 226 0.74 -24.99 29.34
N LEU A 227 -0.51 -25.26 28.93
CA LEU A 227 -1.01 -26.62 28.69
C LEU A 227 -0.68 -27.14 27.29
N VAL A 228 -0.50 -26.24 26.33
CA VAL A 228 -0.16 -26.56 24.94
C VAL A 228 0.99 -25.70 24.44
N GLU A 229 1.79 -26.24 23.53
CA GLU A 229 2.92 -25.54 22.95
C GLU A 229 2.44 -24.47 21.96
N ALA A 230 2.74 -23.21 22.27
CA ALA A 230 2.42 -22.10 21.39
C ALA A 230 3.41 -22.01 20.21
N PRO A 231 2.93 -21.73 18.98
CA PRO A 231 3.80 -21.60 17.82
C PRO A 231 4.74 -20.40 18.00
N THR A 232 6.03 -20.62 17.74
CA THR A 232 7.05 -19.58 17.83
C THR A 232 6.82 -18.49 16.78
N GLY A 233 7.48 -17.34 16.93
CA GLY A 233 7.46 -16.28 15.92
C GLY A 233 7.93 -16.78 14.54
N TRP A 234 8.90 -17.70 14.51
CA TRP A 234 9.39 -18.33 13.29
C TRP A 234 8.39 -19.28 12.66
N ASP A 235 7.64 -20.04 13.45
CA ASP A 235 6.59 -20.92 12.93
C ASP A 235 5.48 -20.11 12.27
N ARG A 236 5.01 -19.05 12.96
CA ARG A 236 4.00 -18.13 12.41
C ARG A 236 4.46 -17.48 11.10
N LEU A 237 5.72 -17.05 11.01
CA LEU A 237 6.28 -16.48 9.78
C LEU A 237 6.35 -17.52 8.65
N LYS A 238 6.88 -18.72 8.92
CA LYS A 238 6.93 -19.81 7.93
C LYS A 238 5.53 -20.15 7.42
N TRP A 239 4.57 -20.24 8.33
CA TRP A 239 3.16 -20.53 8.02
C TRP A 239 2.54 -19.45 7.15
N LEU A 240 2.75 -18.18 7.49
CA LEU A 240 2.30 -17.04 6.69
C LEU A 240 2.84 -17.14 5.26
N LEU A 241 4.14 -17.41 5.10
CA LEU A 241 4.79 -17.49 3.79
C LEU A 241 4.33 -18.71 2.96
N ILE A 242 4.21 -19.89 3.59
CA ILE A 242 3.76 -21.12 2.92
C ILE A 242 2.30 -21.01 2.48
N ASP A 243 1.44 -20.45 3.33
CA ASP A 243 0.01 -20.31 3.04
C ASP A 243 -0.26 -19.16 2.06
N ASN A 244 0.62 -18.15 2.02
CA ASN A 244 0.51 -16.97 1.17
C ASN A 244 1.71 -16.88 0.20
N ARG A 245 1.87 -17.91 -0.65
CA ARG A 245 2.97 -18.01 -1.64
C ARG A 245 3.13 -16.78 -2.54
N ALA A 246 2.06 -16.02 -2.78
CA ALA A 246 2.11 -14.75 -3.49
C ALA A 246 3.09 -13.75 -2.84
N ILE A 247 3.18 -13.73 -1.52
CA ILE A 247 4.11 -12.89 -0.75
C ILE A 247 5.55 -13.33 -0.99
N LEU A 248 5.82 -14.65 -1.01
CA LEU A 248 7.15 -15.17 -1.33
C LEU A 248 7.61 -14.76 -2.73
N VAL A 249 6.72 -14.89 -3.73
CA VAL A 249 7.00 -14.45 -5.10
C VAL A 249 7.30 -12.95 -5.15
N LEU A 250 6.48 -12.14 -4.48
CA LEU A 250 6.67 -10.69 -4.41
C LEU A 250 8.01 -10.32 -3.75
N LEU A 251 8.33 -10.91 -2.60
CA LEU A 251 9.57 -10.61 -1.85
C LEU A 251 10.81 -11.00 -2.66
N LEU A 252 10.83 -12.20 -3.24
CA LEU A 252 11.96 -12.68 -4.04
C LEU A 252 12.13 -11.84 -5.33
N GLY A 253 11.03 -11.53 -6.01
CA GLY A 253 11.06 -10.65 -7.17
C GLY A 253 11.54 -9.24 -6.83
N MET A 254 11.09 -8.69 -5.69
CA MET A 254 11.53 -7.38 -5.20
C MET A 254 13.01 -7.35 -4.89
N ILE A 255 13.55 -8.40 -4.26
CA ILE A 255 15.01 -8.54 -4.03
C ILE A 255 15.75 -8.58 -5.37
N GLY A 256 15.25 -9.33 -6.36
CA GLY A 256 15.83 -9.36 -7.70
C GLY A 256 15.87 -7.99 -8.39
N ILE A 257 14.77 -7.23 -8.30
CA ILE A 257 14.67 -5.86 -8.83
C ILE A 257 15.61 -4.91 -8.08
N LEU A 258 15.71 -5.04 -6.76
CA LEU A 258 16.63 -4.24 -5.95
C LEU A 258 18.09 -4.51 -6.33
N ILE A 259 18.47 -5.78 -6.51
CA ILE A 259 19.81 -6.17 -6.97
C ILE A 259 20.08 -5.61 -8.37
N PHE A 260 19.10 -5.72 -9.29
CA PHE A 260 19.21 -5.14 -10.63
C PHE A 260 19.47 -3.63 -10.58
N TYR A 261 18.68 -2.90 -9.80
CA TYR A 261 18.83 -1.46 -9.64
C TYR A 261 20.15 -1.10 -8.99
N TRP A 262 20.53 -1.77 -7.91
CA TRP A 262 21.79 -1.54 -7.21
C TRP A 262 22.99 -1.73 -8.12
N ARG A 263 23.05 -2.85 -8.87
CA ARG A 263 24.12 -3.11 -9.84
C ARG A 263 24.14 -2.08 -10.96
N SER A 264 22.97 -1.72 -11.49
CA SER A 264 22.88 -0.74 -12.57
C SER A 264 23.27 0.66 -12.11
N TRP A 265 22.94 1.04 -10.88
CA TRP A 265 23.34 2.29 -10.27
C TRP A 265 24.86 2.36 -10.06
N LEU A 266 25.48 1.29 -9.57
CA LEU A 266 26.94 1.21 -9.43
C LEU A 266 27.66 1.36 -10.77
N GLN A 267 27.09 0.85 -11.87
CA GLN A 267 27.70 0.90 -13.20
C GLN A 267 27.43 2.22 -13.95
N LYS A 268 26.20 2.73 -13.88
CA LYS A 268 25.74 3.83 -14.74
C LYS A 268 25.26 5.07 -13.99
N GLY A 269 24.78 4.91 -12.74
CA GLY A 269 24.18 5.98 -11.95
C GLY A 269 25.19 6.86 -11.20
N ARG A 270 26.42 6.37 -10.94
CA ARG A 270 27.46 7.18 -10.27
C ARG A 270 28.10 8.21 -11.19
N GLY A 271 28.13 7.93 -12.49
CA GLY A 271 28.87 8.70 -13.47
C GLY A 271 30.39 8.69 -13.24
N PRO A 272 31.16 9.44 -14.05
CA PRO A 272 32.60 9.61 -13.88
C PRO A 272 32.96 10.35 -12.58
N ALA A 273 34.10 9.99 -11.98
CA ALA A 273 34.62 10.66 -10.80
C ALA A 273 35.00 12.12 -11.09
N ALA A 274 34.95 12.98 -10.06
CA ALA A 274 35.36 14.38 -10.18
C ALA A 274 36.87 14.50 -10.48
N GLY A 275 37.22 15.40 -11.39
CA GLY A 275 38.61 15.78 -11.64
C GLY A 275 39.16 16.77 -10.61
N VAL A 276 40.33 17.33 -10.89
CA VAL A 276 40.88 18.44 -10.11
C VAL A 276 40.05 19.69 -10.38
N ILE A 277 39.37 20.21 -9.35
CA ILE A 277 38.53 21.40 -9.46
C ILE A 277 39.40 22.65 -9.29
N VAL A 278 39.60 23.36 -10.41
CA VAL A 278 40.31 24.65 -10.47
C VAL A 278 39.29 25.79 -10.40
N THR A 279 39.60 26.84 -9.65
CA THR A 279 38.77 28.05 -9.56
C THR A 279 38.59 28.68 -10.95
N GLN A 280 37.36 29.05 -11.29
CA GLN A 280 37.02 29.69 -12.55
C GLN A 280 36.43 31.07 -12.27
N TYR A 281 37.01 32.13 -12.84
CA TYR A 281 36.54 33.50 -12.64
C TYR A 281 35.37 33.87 -13.56
N GLU A 282 35.19 33.12 -14.65
CA GLU A 282 34.19 33.36 -15.68
C GLU A 282 33.33 32.12 -15.93
N PRO A 283 32.05 32.30 -16.28
CA PRO A 283 31.20 31.19 -16.66
C PRO A 283 31.72 30.54 -17.96
N PRO A 284 31.59 29.22 -18.12
CA PRO A 284 31.92 28.55 -19.38
C PRO A 284 31.17 29.19 -20.56
N GLU A 285 31.91 29.54 -21.61
CA GLU A 285 31.35 30.18 -22.81
C GLU A 285 30.18 29.37 -23.40
N SER A 286 29.14 30.06 -23.89
CA SER A 286 27.94 29.48 -24.51
C SER A 286 26.99 28.69 -23.57
N PHE A 287 27.19 28.73 -22.25
CA PHE A 287 26.29 28.12 -21.28
C PHE A 287 25.47 29.16 -20.52
N SER A 288 24.15 28.94 -20.44
CA SER A 288 23.28 29.75 -19.60
C SER A 288 23.35 29.32 -18.12
N PRO A 289 22.98 30.19 -17.17
CA PRO A 289 22.86 29.83 -15.76
C PRO A 289 22.00 28.58 -15.50
N ALA A 290 20.85 28.45 -16.15
CA ALA A 290 19.99 27.27 -16.06
C ALA A 290 20.70 26.02 -16.57
N GLY A 291 21.53 26.16 -17.60
CA GLY A 291 22.36 25.09 -18.14
C GLY A 291 23.35 24.54 -17.12
N LEU A 292 24.09 25.44 -16.46
CA LEU A 292 25.03 25.05 -15.39
C LEU A 292 24.30 24.37 -14.24
N ARG A 293 23.14 24.91 -13.82
CA ARG A 293 22.32 24.29 -12.79
C ARG A 293 21.80 22.92 -13.21
N TYR A 294 21.32 22.78 -14.44
CA TYR A 294 20.79 21.53 -14.97
C TYR A 294 21.84 20.42 -14.92
N VAL A 295 23.10 20.73 -15.26
CA VAL A 295 24.23 19.80 -15.16
C VAL A 295 24.62 19.49 -13.72
N MET A 296 24.58 20.47 -12.82
CA MET A 296 24.89 20.27 -11.40
C MET A 296 23.82 19.45 -10.65
N LYS A 297 22.54 19.62 -11.00
CA LYS A 297 21.40 18.95 -10.35
C LYS A 297 20.91 17.71 -11.10
N GLU A 298 21.37 17.50 -12.33
CA GLU A 298 20.98 16.41 -13.25
C GLU A 298 19.48 16.39 -13.57
N ARG A 299 18.78 17.50 -13.31
CA ARG A 299 17.34 17.66 -13.50
C ARG A 299 16.93 19.11 -13.65
N TYR A 300 15.74 19.30 -14.20
CA TYR A 300 15.09 20.59 -14.30
C TYR A 300 14.37 20.94 -13.00
N ASP A 301 14.54 22.15 -12.52
CA ASP A 301 13.77 22.73 -11.43
C ASP A 301 13.45 24.22 -11.69
N GLN A 302 12.66 24.82 -10.81
CA GLN A 302 12.21 26.21 -10.99
C GLN A 302 13.35 27.22 -10.83
N LYS A 303 14.37 26.93 -10.03
CA LYS A 303 15.52 27.82 -9.89
C LYS A 303 16.33 27.92 -11.18
N ALA A 304 16.35 26.86 -12.00
CA ALA A 304 16.94 26.93 -13.34
C ALA A 304 16.20 27.98 -14.19
N PHE A 305 14.87 27.97 -14.17
CA PHE A 305 14.05 28.98 -14.86
C PHE A 305 14.31 30.40 -14.33
N THR A 306 14.29 30.60 -13.02
CA THR A 306 14.51 31.94 -12.43
C THR A 306 15.91 32.47 -12.77
N ALA A 307 16.94 31.62 -12.78
CA ALA A 307 18.29 32.05 -13.13
C ALA A 307 18.39 32.54 -14.60
N ASP A 308 17.84 31.82 -15.57
CA ASP A 308 17.81 32.29 -16.97
C ASP A 308 16.88 33.49 -17.16
N LEU A 309 15.81 33.62 -16.37
CA LEU A 309 14.95 34.80 -16.39
C LEU A 309 15.71 36.07 -15.93
N VAL A 310 16.51 35.97 -14.86
CA VAL A 310 17.35 37.08 -14.40
C VAL A 310 18.50 37.33 -15.40
N ALA A 311 19.05 36.29 -16.04
CA ALA A 311 20.04 36.45 -17.10
C ALA A 311 19.51 37.26 -18.30
N LEU A 312 18.26 36.99 -18.71
CA LEU A 312 17.58 37.79 -19.73
C LEU A 312 17.37 39.23 -19.29
N ALA A 313 17.10 39.46 -17.99
CA ALA A 313 16.93 40.80 -17.44
C ALA A 313 18.25 41.59 -17.49
N VAL A 314 19.35 41.00 -17.01
CA VAL A 314 20.71 41.57 -17.06
C VAL A 314 21.14 41.86 -18.50
N LYS A 315 20.78 41.01 -19.47
CA LYS A 315 21.03 41.22 -20.91
C LYS A 315 20.06 42.20 -21.58
N GLY A 316 19.21 42.89 -20.82
CA GLY A 316 18.28 43.90 -21.32
C GLY A 316 17.17 43.35 -22.23
N ARG A 317 16.83 42.06 -22.13
CA ARG A 317 15.74 41.43 -22.90
C ARG A 317 14.39 41.55 -22.21
N LEU A 318 14.39 41.75 -20.89
CA LEU A 318 13.19 42.03 -20.12
C LEU A 318 13.51 42.89 -18.90
N SER A 319 12.49 43.52 -18.32
CA SER A 319 12.53 44.11 -16.99
C SER A 319 11.60 43.35 -16.04
N ILE A 320 12.01 43.27 -14.77
CA ILE A 320 11.29 42.63 -13.69
C ILE A 320 10.78 43.72 -12.76
N GLU A 321 9.46 43.84 -12.65
CA GLU A 321 8.82 44.82 -11.76
C GLU A 321 8.15 44.09 -10.58
N ARG A 322 8.44 44.56 -9.36
CA ARG A 322 7.83 44.10 -8.12
C ARG A 322 7.06 45.23 -7.45
N GLU A 323 5.78 45.00 -7.25
CA GLU A 323 4.90 45.89 -6.49
C GLU A 323 4.50 45.21 -5.17
N ASN A 324 4.94 45.77 -4.04
CA ASN A 324 4.56 45.29 -2.71
C ASN A 324 3.06 45.55 -2.44
N ARG A 325 2.34 44.52 -1.96
CA ARG A 325 0.91 44.60 -1.63
C ARG A 325 0.60 43.83 -0.36
N LEU A 326 -0.51 44.21 0.29
CA LEU A 326 -1.02 43.59 1.53
C LEU A 326 -1.33 42.08 1.38
N LEU A 327 -1.71 41.62 0.18
CA LEU A 327 -2.08 40.23 -0.11
C LEU A 327 -1.08 39.55 -1.08
N GLY A 328 0.21 39.72 -0.80
CA GLY A 328 1.31 39.13 -1.57
C GLY A 328 1.78 40.01 -2.73
N ASP A 329 3.08 39.95 -3.03
CA ASP A 329 3.71 40.78 -4.06
C ASP A 329 3.12 40.52 -5.45
N ARG A 330 2.92 41.59 -6.22
CA ARG A 330 2.66 41.49 -7.66
C ARG A 330 3.99 41.54 -8.40
N TRP A 331 4.17 40.62 -9.35
CA TRP A 331 5.33 40.55 -10.22
C TRP A 331 4.91 40.67 -11.69
N SER A 332 5.58 41.55 -12.42
CA SER A 332 5.38 41.77 -13.86
C SER A 332 6.69 41.61 -14.62
N LEU A 333 6.64 40.94 -15.76
CA LEU A 333 7.76 40.76 -16.68
C LEU A 333 7.44 41.53 -17.96
N ILE A 334 8.28 42.48 -18.33
CA ILE A 334 8.04 43.35 -19.49
C ILE A 334 9.17 43.16 -20.50
N LYS A 335 8.84 42.90 -21.75
CA LYS A 335 9.80 42.71 -22.84
C LYS A 335 10.55 44.01 -23.10
N GLN A 336 11.88 43.90 -23.22
CA GLN A 336 12.77 45.00 -23.55
C GLN A 336 13.51 44.69 -24.86
N GLN A 337 13.98 45.74 -25.53
CA GLN A 337 14.87 45.61 -26.68
C GLN A 337 16.18 46.33 -26.35
N PRO A 338 17.30 45.60 -26.22
CA PRO A 338 18.58 46.24 -25.96
C PRO A 338 19.04 47.00 -27.21
N GLU A 339 19.69 48.15 -27.00
CA GLU A 339 20.22 48.98 -28.10
C GLU A 339 21.27 48.22 -28.93
N THR A 340 22.03 47.32 -28.30
CA THR A 340 22.98 46.42 -28.96
C THR A 340 22.55 44.97 -28.73
N PRO A 341 22.04 44.24 -29.75
CA PRO A 341 21.60 42.87 -29.58
C PRO A 341 22.76 41.90 -29.28
N THR A 342 22.82 41.39 -28.04
CA THR A 342 23.73 40.29 -27.69
C THR A 342 23.12 38.94 -28.07
N GLU A 343 23.91 38.04 -28.64
CA GLU A 343 23.48 36.66 -28.94
C GLU A 343 23.11 35.93 -27.64
N LEU A 344 21.95 35.26 -27.64
CA LEU A 344 21.46 34.52 -26.48
C LEU A 344 21.83 33.04 -26.62
N PRO A 345 22.24 32.38 -25.52
CA PRO A 345 22.31 30.92 -25.50
C PRO A 345 20.96 30.30 -25.91
N PRO A 346 20.94 29.15 -26.60
CA PRO A 346 19.69 28.55 -27.12
C PRO A 346 18.59 28.33 -26.06
N THR A 347 18.97 28.10 -24.80
CA THR A 347 18.06 27.92 -23.68
C THR A 347 17.38 29.22 -23.25
N GLU A 348 18.14 30.31 -23.20
CA GLU A 348 17.61 31.65 -22.91
C GLU A 348 16.76 32.18 -24.07
N GLU A 349 17.14 31.89 -25.31
CA GLU A 349 16.37 32.27 -26.50
C GLU A 349 14.99 31.58 -26.51
N ALA A 350 14.96 30.27 -26.20
CA ALA A 350 13.72 29.53 -26.08
C ALA A 350 12.82 30.08 -24.96
N LEU A 351 13.41 30.47 -23.82
CA LEU A 351 12.69 31.11 -22.73
C LEU A 351 12.12 32.46 -23.16
N ASN A 352 12.95 33.35 -23.73
CA ASN A 352 12.56 34.68 -24.17
C ASN A 352 11.43 34.64 -25.20
N THR A 353 11.53 33.72 -26.17
CA THR A 353 10.53 33.53 -27.23
C THR A 353 9.21 33.03 -26.65
N ALA A 354 9.25 31.99 -25.81
CA ALA A 354 8.04 31.41 -25.23
C ALA A 354 7.35 32.39 -24.26
N LEU A 355 8.12 33.13 -23.46
CA LEU A 355 7.60 34.04 -22.44
C LEU A 355 6.75 35.15 -23.07
N PHE A 356 7.18 35.73 -24.18
CA PHE A 356 6.53 36.86 -24.83
C PHE A 356 5.75 36.52 -26.11
N LEU A 357 5.43 35.24 -26.32
CA LEU A 357 4.66 34.79 -27.48
C LEU A 357 3.27 35.43 -27.55
N ASP A 358 2.58 35.52 -26.40
CA ASP A 358 1.20 36.02 -26.29
C ASP A 358 1.14 37.53 -25.96
N GLY A 359 2.26 38.24 -26.02
CA GLY A 359 2.32 39.69 -25.78
C GLY A 359 3.55 40.15 -24.98
N PRO A 360 3.81 41.48 -24.95
CA PRO A 360 5.03 42.06 -24.39
C PRO A 360 5.09 42.07 -22.86
N THR A 361 3.97 41.82 -22.17
CA THR A 361 3.90 41.85 -20.70
C THR A 361 3.33 40.53 -20.16
N VAL A 362 3.90 40.04 -19.06
CA VAL A 362 3.45 38.86 -18.33
C VAL A 362 3.29 39.22 -16.85
N GLU A 363 2.06 39.27 -16.36
CA GLU A 363 1.77 39.41 -14.93
C GLU A 363 1.67 38.02 -14.28
N LEU A 364 2.50 37.76 -13.27
CA LEU A 364 2.53 36.50 -12.53
C LEU A 364 1.41 36.44 -11.48
N LYS A 365 0.17 36.29 -11.96
CA LYS A 365 -1.02 36.14 -11.10
C LYS A 365 -1.52 34.70 -11.08
N LYS A 366 -2.21 34.36 -9.99
CA LYS A 366 -2.86 33.06 -9.82
C LYS A 366 -4.18 33.01 -10.61
N SER A 367 -4.09 32.79 -11.92
CA SER A 367 -5.24 32.60 -12.82
C SER A 367 -5.05 31.37 -13.72
N SER A 368 -6.13 30.81 -14.24
CA SER A 368 -6.08 29.68 -15.18
C SER A 368 -5.34 30.03 -16.49
N GLU A 369 -5.52 31.25 -16.98
CA GLU A 369 -4.85 31.77 -18.18
C GLU A 369 -3.34 31.89 -17.96
N THR A 370 -2.92 32.55 -16.87
CA THR A 370 -1.50 32.69 -16.53
C THR A 370 -0.87 31.32 -16.25
N ALA A 371 -1.59 30.39 -15.60
CA ALA A 371 -1.11 29.02 -15.40
C ALA A 371 -0.88 28.27 -16.70
N THR A 372 -1.81 28.36 -17.65
CA THR A 372 -1.67 27.73 -18.96
C THR A 372 -0.50 28.32 -19.73
N ARG A 373 -0.36 29.65 -19.74
CA ARG A 373 0.77 30.35 -20.36
C ARG A 373 2.09 29.93 -19.72
N MET A 374 2.22 30.04 -18.41
CA MET A 374 3.46 29.70 -17.70
C MET A 374 3.82 28.22 -17.82
N GLN A 375 2.85 27.30 -17.85
CA GLN A 375 3.13 25.88 -18.13
C GLN A 375 3.71 25.66 -19.52
N LYS A 376 3.23 26.37 -20.55
CA LYS A 376 3.82 26.34 -21.90
C LYS A 376 5.25 26.89 -21.89
N VAL A 377 5.48 28.02 -21.22
CA VAL A 377 6.82 28.63 -21.12
C VAL A 377 7.80 27.69 -20.39
N LEU A 378 7.42 27.17 -19.22
CA LEU A 378 8.23 26.21 -18.46
C LEU A 378 8.53 24.94 -19.27
N LYS A 379 7.55 24.45 -20.03
CA LYS A 379 7.73 23.29 -20.91
C LYS A 379 8.72 23.58 -22.04
N ALA A 380 8.62 24.73 -22.70
CA ALA A 380 9.53 25.14 -23.77
C ALA A 380 10.97 25.28 -23.25
N HIS A 381 11.16 25.98 -22.12
CA HIS A 381 12.46 26.12 -21.48
C HIS A 381 13.06 24.76 -21.06
N LYS A 382 12.26 23.89 -20.44
CA LYS A 382 12.67 22.52 -20.09
C LYS A 382 13.04 21.68 -21.32
N GLN A 383 12.30 21.81 -22.42
CA GLN A 383 12.60 21.11 -23.67
C GLN A 383 13.91 21.59 -24.29
N ALA A 384 14.19 22.89 -24.28
CA ALA A 384 15.46 23.44 -24.76
C ALA A 384 16.66 22.92 -23.94
N LEU A 385 16.54 22.90 -22.61
CA LEU A 385 17.54 22.27 -21.73
C LEU A 385 17.69 20.78 -22.04
N HIS A 386 16.59 20.02 -22.11
CA HIS A 386 16.65 18.59 -22.42
C HIS A 386 17.33 18.33 -23.77
N ALA A 387 16.99 19.09 -24.81
CA ALA A 387 17.56 18.92 -26.15
C ALA A 387 19.08 19.19 -26.17
N ARG A 388 19.55 20.16 -25.37
CA ARG A 388 20.98 20.52 -25.30
C ARG A 388 21.79 19.59 -24.42
N TYR A 389 21.24 19.16 -23.28
CA TYR A 389 22.02 18.49 -22.22
C TYR A 389 21.82 16.97 -22.14
N LYS A 390 20.63 16.45 -22.49
CA LYS A 390 20.34 15.02 -22.38
C LYS A 390 21.12 14.23 -23.43
N GLY A 391 21.72 13.10 -23.03
CA GLY A 391 22.56 12.24 -23.87
C GLY A 391 24.00 12.77 -24.05
N ARG A 392 24.18 14.08 -24.21
CA ARG A 392 25.52 14.68 -24.35
C ARG A 392 26.21 14.95 -23.02
N TYR A 393 25.53 15.60 -22.07
CA TYR A 393 26.08 15.98 -20.76
C TYR A 393 25.49 15.15 -19.61
N ILE A 394 24.25 14.70 -19.73
CA ILE A 394 23.57 13.88 -18.73
C ILE A 394 23.00 12.64 -19.40
N GLU A 395 23.42 11.47 -18.93
CA GLU A 395 22.82 10.20 -19.28
C GLU A 395 21.68 9.89 -18.29
N PRO A 396 20.40 9.98 -18.72
CA PRO A 396 19.26 9.72 -17.85
C PRO A 396 19.12 8.25 -17.46
N ASN A 397 19.80 7.33 -18.16
CA ASN A 397 19.65 5.89 -17.99
C ASN A 397 18.18 5.40 -18.08
N THR A 398 17.40 6.05 -18.97
CA THR A 398 15.94 5.87 -19.06
C THR A 398 15.57 4.41 -19.31
N SER A 399 16.35 3.68 -20.13
CA SER A 399 16.10 2.27 -20.41
C SER A 399 16.14 1.41 -19.15
N THR A 400 17.12 1.63 -18.26
CA THR A 400 17.27 0.88 -17.01
C THR A 400 16.09 1.16 -16.08
N VAL A 401 15.69 2.42 -15.97
CA VAL A 401 14.53 2.83 -15.17
C VAL A 401 13.26 2.16 -15.72
N VAL A 402 13.02 2.24 -17.03
CA VAL A 402 11.85 1.62 -17.69
C VAL A 402 11.85 0.10 -17.51
N THR A 403 12.98 -0.59 -17.66
CA THR A 403 13.07 -2.04 -17.42
C THR A 403 12.68 -2.39 -16.00
N GLY A 404 13.15 -1.64 -15.00
CA GLY A 404 12.78 -1.88 -13.60
C GLY A 404 11.28 -1.61 -13.33
N TRP A 405 10.70 -0.57 -13.93
CA TRP A 405 9.25 -0.30 -13.84
C TRP A 405 8.43 -1.42 -14.48
N VAL A 406 8.79 -1.86 -15.68
CA VAL A 406 8.09 -2.95 -16.38
C VAL A 406 8.19 -4.25 -15.60
N ALA A 407 9.38 -4.59 -15.08
CA ALA A 407 9.57 -5.76 -14.23
C ALA A 407 8.74 -5.68 -12.94
N SER A 408 8.66 -4.50 -12.33
CA SER A 408 7.86 -4.27 -11.12
C SER A 408 6.37 -4.39 -11.37
N ILE A 409 5.87 -3.86 -12.49
CA ILE A 409 4.46 -4.00 -12.90
C ILE A 409 4.13 -5.47 -13.17
N ALA A 410 4.99 -6.18 -13.92
CA ALA A 410 4.80 -7.60 -14.19
C ALA A 410 4.78 -8.43 -12.90
N LEU A 411 5.73 -8.19 -11.99
CA LEU A 411 5.76 -8.83 -10.67
C LEU A 411 4.51 -8.53 -9.86
N GLY A 412 4.02 -7.29 -9.90
CA GLY A 412 2.81 -6.88 -9.20
C GLY A 412 1.57 -7.59 -9.72
N ILE A 413 1.42 -7.71 -11.05
CA ILE A 413 0.31 -8.44 -11.68
C ILE A 413 0.36 -9.93 -11.26
N VAL A 414 1.52 -10.56 -11.37
CA VAL A 414 1.69 -11.98 -10.98
C VAL A 414 1.36 -12.18 -9.50
N SER A 415 1.86 -11.31 -8.62
CA SER A 415 1.62 -11.39 -7.18
C SER A 415 0.14 -11.18 -6.84
N PHE A 416 -0.53 -10.25 -7.53
CA PHE A 416 -1.96 -10.00 -7.36
C PHE A 416 -2.81 -11.21 -7.79
N ILE A 417 -2.53 -11.79 -8.97
CA ILE A 417 -3.23 -12.99 -9.46
C ILE A 417 -3.05 -14.17 -8.47
N LEU A 418 -1.85 -14.38 -7.95
CA LEU A 418 -1.59 -15.44 -6.98
C LEU A 418 -2.26 -15.20 -5.61
N SER A 419 -2.53 -13.93 -5.28
CA SER A 419 -3.18 -13.50 -4.03
C SER A 419 -4.70 -13.59 -4.07
N VAL A 420 -5.33 -13.90 -5.22
CA VAL A 420 -6.80 -13.97 -5.34
C VAL A 420 -7.40 -14.92 -4.29
N GLY A 421 -8.09 -14.38 -3.29
CA GLY A 421 -8.68 -15.15 -2.20
C GLY A 421 -7.96 -15.11 -0.85
N GLY A 422 -6.87 -14.35 -0.70
CA GLY A 422 -6.29 -13.99 0.62
C GLY A 422 -4.89 -13.34 0.53
N GLY A 423 -4.49 -12.60 1.57
CA GLY A 423 -3.20 -11.91 1.68
C GLY A 423 -3.12 -10.54 0.99
N ALA A 424 -4.26 -10.00 0.54
CA ALA A 424 -4.31 -8.76 -0.24
C ALA A 424 -3.68 -7.55 0.47
N PRO A 425 -3.88 -7.29 1.78
CA PRO A 425 -3.25 -6.15 2.45
C PRO A 425 -1.72 -6.21 2.45
N LEU A 426 -1.15 -7.40 2.65
CA LEU A 426 0.31 -7.59 2.63
C LEU A 426 0.88 -7.40 1.23
N VAL A 427 0.20 -7.89 0.20
CA VAL A 427 0.58 -7.64 -1.19
C VAL A 427 0.54 -6.15 -1.50
N MET A 428 -0.51 -5.44 -1.10
CA MET A 428 -0.61 -3.99 -1.29
C MET A 428 0.52 -3.22 -0.59
N GLY A 429 0.85 -3.60 0.66
CA GLY A 429 1.99 -3.04 1.37
C GLY A 429 3.32 -3.28 0.64
N GLY A 430 3.55 -4.50 0.15
CA GLY A 430 4.73 -4.83 -0.65
C GLY A 430 4.81 -4.07 -1.98
N LEU A 431 3.68 -3.85 -2.65
CA LEU A 431 3.62 -3.03 -3.87
C LEU A 431 3.94 -1.57 -3.60
N ALA A 432 3.52 -1.02 -2.45
CA ALA A 432 3.88 0.34 -2.04
C ALA A 432 5.39 0.49 -1.81
N VAL A 433 6.02 -0.51 -1.18
CA VAL A 433 7.49 -0.55 -1.02
C VAL A 433 8.18 -0.64 -2.39
N LEU A 434 7.70 -1.52 -3.27
CA LEU A 434 8.23 -1.66 -4.62
C LEU A 434 8.11 -0.36 -5.43
N LEU A 435 6.99 0.35 -5.31
CA LEU A 435 6.81 1.69 -5.89
C LEU A 435 7.85 2.67 -5.36
N GLY A 436 8.07 2.70 -4.04
CA GLY A 436 9.10 3.53 -3.41
C GLY A 436 10.51 3.24 -3.93
N ILE A 437 10.86 1.97 -4.13
CA ILE A 437 12.14 1.55 -4.73
C ILE A 437 12.27 2.12 -6.15
N ASN A 438 11.24 1.97 -6.99
CA ASN A 438 11.27 2.48 -8.37
C ASN A 438 11.42 4.00 -8.42
N ILE A 439 10.72 4.73 -7.55
CA ILE A 439 10.82 6.18 -7.44
C ILE A 439 12.24 6.59 -7.01
N LEU A 440 12.76 5.97 -5.95
CA LEU A 440 14.11 6.26 -5.43
C LEU A 440 15.16 6.07 -6.52
N PHE A 441 15.16 4.93 -7.22
CA PHE A 441 16.12 4.69 -8.30
C PHE A 441 15.88 5.57 -9.52
N SER A 442 14.64 5.97 -9.82
CA SER A 442 14.39 6.97 -10.88
C SER A 442 15.05 8.31 -10.56
N PHE A 443 15.23 8.65 -9.28
CA PHE A 443 15.98 9.85 -8.85
C PHE A 443 17.50 9.65 -8.79
N LEU A 444 17.98 8.44 -8.55
CA LEU A 444 19.42 8.13 -8.41
C LEU A 444 20.10 7.73 -9.74
N MET A 445 19.33 7.34 -10.75
CA MET A 445 19.87 6.81 -12.01
C MET A 445 20.40 7.85 -12.99
N PRO A 446 19.90 9.10 -13.08
CA PRO A 446 20.55 10.12 -13.90
C PRO A 446 22.00 10.31 -13.47
N ALA A 447 22.91 10.44 -14.43
CA ALA A 447 24.34 10.61 -14.16
C ALA A 447 25.00 11.51 -15.21
N PRO A 448 26.07 12.23 -14.87
CA PRO A 448 26.82 13.01 -15.84
C PRO A 448 27.58 12.08 -16.81
N THR A 449 27.69 12.48 -18.08
CA THR A 449 28.64 11.88 -19.03
C THR A 449 30.06 12.40 -18.75
N GLU A 450 31.07 11.97 -19.49
CA GLU A 450 32.43 12.54 -19.37
C GLU A 450 32.46 14.04 -19.69
N GLU A 451 31.78 14.48 -20.76
CA GLU A 451 31.63 15.92 -21.07
C GLU A 451 30.83 16.64 -19.98
N GLY A 452 29.76 16.00 -19.47
CA GLY A 452 28.99 16.47 -18.33
C GLY A 452 29.82 16.69 -17.09
N ARG A 453 30.69 15.74 -16.75
CA ARG A 453 31.59 15.81 -15.59
C ARG A 453 32.58 16.96 -15.73
N LYS A 454 33.19 17.15 -16.91
CA LYS A 454 34.10 18.29 -17.17
C LYS A 454 33.38 19.63 -17.01
N LEU A 455 32.16 19.75 -17.53
CA LEU A 455 31.35 20.95 -17.36
C LEU A 455 30.97 21.17 -15.89
N ARG A 456 30.64 20.11 -15.16
CA ARG A 456 30.35 20.15 -13.73
C ARG A 456 31.56 20.59 -12.91
N ASP A 457 32.77 20.10 -13.23
CA ASP A 457 34.02 20.50 -12.58
C ASP A 457 34.30 22.01 -12.78
N ARG A 458 34.16 22.52 -14.01
CA ARG A 458 34.30 23.96 -14.30
C ARG A 458 33.25 24.79 -13.57
N THR A 459 32.01 24.30 -13.53
CA THR A 459 30.89 24.94 -12.83
C THR A 459 31.13 24.99 -11.32
N GLU A 460 31.71 23.93 -10.75
CA GLU A 460 32.09 23.87 -9.35
C GLU A 460 33.26 24.81 -9.04
N GLY A 461 34.20 24.96 -9.98
CA GLY A 461 35.25 25.99 -9.95
C GLY A 461 34.69 27.41 -9.91
N LEU A 462 33.67 27.71 -10.72
CA LEU A 462 32.95 28.99 -10.69
C LEU A 462 32.21 29.18 -9.37
N LYS A 463 31.53 28.12 -8.88
CA LYS A 463 30.84 28.16 -7.59
C LYS A 463 31.80 28.52 -6.45
N ARG A 464 33.01 27.93 -6.44
CA ARG A 464 34.05 28.25 -5.45
C ARG A 464 34.37 29.74 -5.48
N TYR A 465 34.69 30.28 -6.66
CA TYR A 465 34.98 31.71 -6.83
C TYR A 465 33.86 32.63 -6.29
N LEU A 466 32.61 32.32 -6.62
CA LEU A 466 31.44 33.10 -6.19
C LEU A 466 31.12 32.95 -4.69
N SER A 467 31.55 31.85 -4.06
CA SER A 467 31.27 31.55 -2.65
C SER A 467 32.30 32.07 -1.65
N VAL A 468 33.55 32.33 -2.08
CA VAL A 468 34.61 32.79 -1.17
C VAL A 468 34.36 34.23 -0.75
N ALA A 469 33.93 34.43 0.50
CA ALA A 469 33.62 35.73 1.08
C ALA A 469 34.64 36.19 2.15
N GLU A 470 35.66 35.39 2.49
CA GLU A 470 36.58 35.69 3.59
C GLU A 470 37.83 36.46 3.16
N LYS A 471 38.04 37.59 3.83
CA LYS A 471 39.15 38.55 3.66
C LYS A 471 40.53 37.90 3.86
N GLU A 472 40.62 36.88 4.73
CA GLU A 472 41.86 36.18 5.05
C GLU A 472 42.32 35.21 3.93
N GLU A 473 41.38 34.58 3.24
CA GLU A 473 41.66 33.73 2.08
C GLU A 473 41.93 34.58 0.83
N LEU A 474 41.24 35.73 0.69
CA LEU A 474 41.59 36.80 -0.25
C LEU A 474 43.03 37.31 -0.04
N SER A 475 43.49 37.54 1.20
CA SER A 475 44.88 37.95 1.48
C SER A 475 45.92 36.81 1.37
N ARG A 476 45.52 35.54 1.51
CA ARG A 476 46.37 34.38 1.17
C ARG A 476 46.41 34.13 -0.34
N LEU A 477 45.38 34.52 -1.08
CA LEU A 477 45.31 34.55 -2.54
C LEU A 477 45.97 35.81 -3.13
N GLU A 478 46.11 36.91 -2.40
CA GLU A 478 46.92 38.08 -2.82
C GLU A 478 48.38 37.69 -3.10
N HIS A 479 48.87 36.60 -2.49
CA HIS A 479 50.21 36.04 -2.78
C HIS A 479 50.23 35.01 -3.94
N ARG A 480 49.08 34.72 -4.56
CA ARG A 480 48.96 33.90 -5.78
C ARG A 480 48.00 34.53 -6.78
N SER A 481 48.62 35.16 -7.79
CA SER A 481 48.12 35.44 -9.14
C SER A 481 47.48 36.82 -9.34
N GLY A 482 48.21 37.71 -10.04
CA GLY A 482 47.72 39.01 -10.53
C GLY A 482 46.71 38.91 -11.69
N ASP A 483 45.92 37.84 -11.75
CA ASP A 483 44.98 37.53 -12.85
C ASP A 483 43.48 37.57 -12.42
N GLU A 484 43.15 37.80 -11.14
CA GLU A 484 41.74 37.96 -10.71
C GLU A 484 41.16 39.30 -11.24
N PRO A 485 40.06 39.28 -12.01
CA PRO A 485 39.48 40.51 -12.55
C PRO A 485 38.88 41.39 -11.44
N SER A 486 38.93 42.71 -11.62
CA SER A 486 38.36 43.68 -10.68
C SER A 486 36.85 43.48 -10.49
N LEU A 487 36.37 43.59 -9.24
CA LEU A 487 34.96 43.56 -8.87
C LEU A 487 34.29 44.90 -9.21
N THR A 488 33.73 45.00 -10.42
CA THR A 488 32.93 46.16 -10.87
C THR A 488 31.42 45.90 -10.76
N PRO A 489 30.56 46.94 -10.73
CA PRO A 489 29.11 46.80 -10.77
C PRO A 489 28.62 45.93 -11.95
N GLU A 490 29.20 46.13 -13.13
CA GLU A 490 28.84 45.40 -14.35
C GLU A 490 29.18 43.90 -14.21
N ARG A 491 30.32 43.59 -13.58
CA ARG A 491 30.72 42.20 -13.30
C ARG A 491 29.82 41.55 -12.26
N TYR A 492 29.41 42.30 -11.24
CA TYR A 492 28.44 41.82 -10.25
C TYR A 492 27.11 41.44 -10.92
N GLU A 493 26.56 42.33 -11.75
CA GLU A 493 25.33 42.09 -12.50
C GLU A 493 25.44 40.89 -13.44
N ALA A 494 26.53 40.79 -14.20
CA ALA A 494 26.77 39.71 -15.15
C ALA A 494 26.83 38.32 -14.48
N LEU A 495 27.37 38.23 -13.27
CA LEU A 495 27.54 36.96 -12.54
C LEU A 495 26.38 36.63 -11.58
N LEU A 496 25.52 37.58 -11.25
CA LEU A 496 24.37 37.37 -10.35
C LEU A 496 23.46 36.20 -10.79
N PRO A 497 23.04 36.07 -12.07
CA PRO A 497 22.25 34.93 -12.53
C PRO A 497 22.93 33.58 -12.29
N PHE A 498 24.25 33.50 -12.48
CA PHE A 498 25.03 32.29 -12.24
C PHE A 498 25.15 31.98 -10.75
N ALA A 499 25.32 33.00 -9.91
CA ALA A 499 25.31 32.83 -8.46
C ALA A 499 23.97 32.28 -7.96
N MET A 500 22.85 32.77 -8.50
CA MET A 500 21.49 32.26 -8.21
C MET A 500 21.32 30.80 -8.69
N ALA A 501 21.81 30.47 -9.88
CA ALA A 501 21.77 29.12 -10.41
C ALA A 501 22.51 28.12 -9.49
N LEU A 502 23.62 28.56 -8.89
CA LEU A 502 24.52 27.76 -8.05
C LEU A 502 24.22 27.84 -6.55
N GLU A 503 23.22 28.63 -6.15
CA GLU A 503 22.75 28.85 -4.77
C GLU A 503 23.83 29.50 -3.89
N VAL A 504 24.53 30.49 -4.44
CA VAL A 504 25.59 31.28 -3.79
C VAL A 504 25.42 32.78 -3.99
N GLU A 505 24.22 33.24 -4.36
CA GLU A 505 23.90 34.64 -4.61
C GLU A 505 24.14 35.55 -3.41
N SER A 506 23.83 35.10 -2.19
CA SER A 506 24.09 35.89 -0.97
C SER A 506 25.58 36.07 -0.73
N ALA A 507 26.38 35.01 -0.87
CA ALA A 507 27.83 35.07 -0.73
C ALA A 507 28.46 35.99 -1.80
N TRP A 508 27.94 35.95 -3.02
CA TRP A 508 28.38 36.83 -4.11
C TRP A 508 28.06 38.30 -3.84
N THR A 509 26.83 38.61 -3.40
CA THR A 509 26.42 39.97 -3.02
C THR A 509 27.23 40.50 -1.84
N ASP A 510 27.50 39.66 -0.83
CA ASP A 510 28.33 40.03 0.32
C ASP A 510 29.79 40.28 -0.09
N LYS A 511 30.36 39.44 -0.97
CA LYS A 511 31.71 39.63 -1.52
C LYS A 511 31.81 40.99 -2.24
N PHE A 512 30.85 41.30 -3.10
CA PHE A 512 30.81 42.58 -3.80
C PHE A 512 30.69 43.76 -2.84
N THR A 513 29.71 43.72 -1.93
CA THR A 513 29.45 44.82 -0.97
C THR A 513 30.65 45.10 -0.07
N ARG A 514 31.37 44.05 0.37
CA ARG A 514 32.61 44.20 1.14
C ARG A 514 33.76 44.78 0.33
N ALA A 515 33.85 44.46 -0.96
CA ALA A 515 34.92 44.92 -1.82
C ALA A 515 34.76 46.39 -2.26
N VAL A 516 33.52 46.82 -2.56
CA VAL A 516 33.26 48.18 -3.07
C VAL A 516 32.71 49.15 -2.01
N GLY A 517 32.26 48.65 -0.86
CA GLY A 517 31.61 49.42 0.20
C GLY A 517 30.08 49.56 0.01
N GLU A 518 29.37 49.85 1.10
CA GLU A 518 27.89 49.95 1.11
C GLU A 518 27.36 51.03 0.15
N SER A 519 28.03 52.18 0.06
CA SER A 519 27.58 53.30 -0.79
C SER A 519 27.61 52.95 -2.29
N VAL A 520 28.67 52.28 -2.76
CA VAL A 520 28.78 51.85 -4.17
C VAL A 520 27.79 50.71 -4.44
N ALA A 521 27.55 49.83 -3.46
CA ALA A 521 26.53 48.78 -3.57
C ALA A 521 25.11 49.35 -3.70
N GLU A 522 24.77 50.39 -2.92
CA GLU A 522 23.49 51.11 -3.05
C GLU A 522 23.34 51.81 -4.39
N GLN A 523 24.38 52.52 -4.85
CA GLN A 523 24.38 53.16 -6.17
C GLN A 523 24.23 52.13 -7.30
N THR A 524 24.91 50.99 -7.18
CA THR A 524 24.76 49.88 -8.13
C THR A 524 23.32 49.43 -8.21
N GLN A 525 22.66 49.20 -7.06
CA GLN A 525 21.25 48.81 -7.02
C GLN A 525 20.32 49.84 -7.68
N GLN A 526 20.55 51.14 -7.46
CA GLN A 526 19.73 52.21 -8.05
C GLN A 526 19.90 52.31 -9.57
N ASN A 527 21.06 51.90 -10.10
CA ASN A 527 21.36 51.93 -11.52
C ASN A 527 20.90 50.69 -12.30
N LEU A 528 20.38 49.66 -11.61
CA LEU A 528 19.85 48.44 -12.25
C LEU A 528 18.57 48.75 -13.04
N ARG A 529 18.71 49.00 -14.33
CA ARG A 529 17.56 49.33 -15.21
C ARG A 529 16.59 48.17 -15.42
N TRP A 530 17.03 46.94 -15.17
CA TRP A 530 16.25 45.73 -15.41
C TRP A 530 15.41 45.28 -14.22
N TYR A 531 15.56 45.88 -13.03
CA TYR A 531 14.77 45.57 -11.84
C TYR A 531 14.18 46.85 -11.23
N SER A 532 12.87 46.85 -11.00
CA SER A 532 12.19 47.86 -10.20
C SER A 532 11.42 47.19 -9.07
N GLY A 533 11.60 47.67 -7.84
CA GLY A 533 10.94 47.12 -6.66
C GLY A 533 10.50 48.22 -5.70
N SER A 534 9.41 47.98 -4.97
CA SER A 534 8.95 48.88 -3.89
C SER A 534 9.11 48.23 -2.49
N GLY A 535 9.22 49.06 -1.45
CA GLY A 535 9.33 48.61 -0.06
C GLY A 535 10.73 48.11 0.35
N ALA A 536 10.81 47.20 1.32
CA ALA A 536 12.08 46.74 1.92
C ALA A 536 13.07 46.09 0.93
N ALA A 537 12.58 45.55 -0.19
CA ALA A 537 13.43 44.97 -1.23
C ALA A 537 14.05 46.00 -2.19
N ALA A 538 13.71 47.28 -2.03
CA ALA A 538 14.35 48.39 -2.73
C ALA A 538 15.50 49.02 -1.92
N GLY A 539 15.80 48.50 -0.71
CA GLY A 539 16.73 49.13 0.23
C GLY A 539 18.14 48.53 0.28
N SER A 540 18.43 47.43 -0.41
CA SER A 540 19.80 46.88 -0.55
C SER A 540 19.90 45.81 -1.63
N LEU A 541 21.11 45.56 -2.14
CA LEU A 541 21.40 44.44 -3.05
C LEU A 541 21.05 43.07 -2.43
N SER A 542 21.29 42.89 -1.14
CA SER A 542 20.99 41.62 -0.45
C SER A 542 19.49 41.37 -0.35
N ALA A 543 18.69 42.40 -0.03
CA ALA A 543 17.23 42.29 0.00
C ALA A 543 16.64 42.06 -1.40
N MET A 544 17.20 42.69 -2.43
CA MET A 544 16.85 42.42 -3.83
C MET A 544 17.13 40.97 -4.20
N SER A 545 18.35 40.48 -3.95
CA SER A 545 18.78 39.11 -4.25
C SER A 545 17.88 38.06 -3.58
N GLN A 546 17.53 38.28 -2.30
CA GLN A 546 16.57 37.43 -1.58
C GLN A 546 15.17 37.46 -2.21
N SER A 547 14.70 38.63 -2.66
CA SER A 547 13.38 38.73 -3.30
C SER A 547 13.30 38.04 -4.67
N LEU A 548 14.39 38.07 -5.45
CA LEU A 548 14.49 37.40 -6.74
C LEU A 548 14.61 35.87 -6.56
N SER A 549 15.40 35.41 -5.59
CA SER A 549 15.63 33.98 -5.35
C SER A 549 14.43 33.26 -4.73
N SER A 550 13.70 33.91 -3.82
CA SER A 550 12.60 33.29 -3.08
C SER A 550 11.22 33.80 -3.50
N GLY A 551 11.04 35.12 -3.56
CA GLY A 551 9.78 35.78 -3.90
C GLY A 551 9.36 35.50 -5.34
N LEU A 552 10.19 35.85 -6.32
CA LEU A 552 9.90 35.64 -7.74
C LEU A 552 9.73 34.16 -8.08
N SER A 553 10.60 33.26 -7.58
CA SER A 553 10.44 31.81 -7.77
C SER A 553 9.13 31.27 -7.19
N SER A 554 8.69 31.76 -6.03
CA SER A 554 7.39 31.37 -5.45
C SER A 554 6.21 31.86 -6.28
N SER A 555 6.27 33.09 -6.81
CA SER A 555 5.24 33.67 -7.69
C SER A 555 5.12 32.89 -8.99
N ILE A 556 6.24 32.50 -9.62
CA ILE A 556 6.25 31.64 -10.81
C ILE A 556 5.61 30.28 -10.50
N SER A 557 5.91 29.71 -9.34
CA SER A 557 5.34 28.44 -8.89
C SER A 557 3.81 28.51 -8.77
N SER A 558 3.33 29.50 -8.02
CA SER A 558 1.90 29.75 -7.82
C SER A 558 1.18 30.05 -9.14
N ALA A 559 1.80 30.89 -9.98
CA ALA A 559 1.26 31.25 -11.29
C ALA A 559 1.16 30.05 -12.23
N SER A 560 1.99 29.00 -12.07
CA SER A 560 1.98 27.79 -12.92
C SER A 560 0.98 26.70 -12.49
N THR A 561 0.31 26.86 -11.34
CA THR A 561 -0.63 25.89 -10.78
C THR A 561 -2.08 26.40 -10.82
N PRO A 562 -3.02 25.67 -11.44
CA PRO A 562 -4.45 26.02 -11.41
C PRO A 562 -5.04 25.91 -9.97
N PRO A 563 -6.12 26.64 -9.64
CA PRO A 563 -6.87 26.42 -8.40
C PRO A 563 -7.50 25.01 -8.39
N GLY A 564 -7.35 24.24 -7.29
CA GLY A 564 -7.86 22.86 -7.18
C GLY A 564 -8.99 22.69 -6.16
N SER A 565 -9.89 21.74 -6.44
CA SER A 565 -10.93 21.20 -5.54
C SER A 565 -10.59 19.74 -5.19
N SER A 566 -10.76 19.35 -3.92
CA SER A 566 -10.45 18.00 -3.41
C SER A 566 -11.71 17.23 -3.03
N SER A 567 -11.82 15.96 -3.43
CA SER A 567 -12.78 14.99 -2.87
C SER A 567 -12.03 13.75 -2.39
N GLY A 568 -12.39 13.26 -1.20
CA GLY A 568 -11.86 12.04 -0.59
C GLY A 568 -13.00 11.08 -0.24
N GLY A 569 -12.84 9.80 -0.54
CA GLY A 569 -13.77 8.72 -0.19
C GLY A 569 -13.12 7.73 0.77
N GLY A 570 -13.86 7.36 1.82
CA GLY A 570 -13.49 6.33 2.79
C GLY A 570 -14.47 5.15 2.74
N GLY A 571 -13.95 3.93 2.85
CA GLY A 571 -14.71 2.68 2.94
C GLY A 571 -14.38 1.90 4.20
N GLY A 572 -15.38 1.24 4.79
CA GLY A 572 -15.27 0.35 5.95
C GLY A 572 -15.69 -1.09 5.63
N GLY A 573 -15.31 -2.05 6.48
CA GLY A 573 -15.58 -3.50 6.34
C GLY A 573 -16.18 -4.16 7.60
N PHE A 574 -16.60 -5.43 7.49
CA PHE A 574 -17.32 -6.26 8.49
C PHE A 574 -16.67 -7.64 8.74
N SER A 575 -17.16 -8.38 9.77
CA SER A 575 -16.56 -9.56 10.44
C SER A 575 -17.18 -10.94 10.08
N GLY A 576 -16.37 -12.01 10.21
CA GLY A 576 -16.77 -13.43 10.27
C GLY A 576 -15.55 -14.38 10.29
N GLY A 577 -15.29 -15.10 11.39
CA GLY A 577 -14.17 -16.06 11.46
C GLY A 577 -14.17 -16.96 12.70
N GLY A 578 -14.21 -18.27 12.46
CA GLY A 578 -13.98 -19.34 13.44
C GLY A 578 -13.45 -20.59 12.74
N GLY A 579 -12.69 -21.44 13.45
CA GLY A 579 -12.15 -22.71 12.96
C GLY A 579 -13.10 -23.89 13.17
N GLY A 580 -12.99 -24.91 12.32
CA GLY A 580 -13.88 -26.08 12.33
C GLY A 580 -15.27 -25.83 11.70
N GLY A 581 -15.97 -26.92 11.37
CA GLY A 581 -17.35 -26.90 10.87
C GLY A 581 -17.49 -26.82 9.35
N GLY A 582 -17.83 -27.94 8.72
CA GLY A 582 -18.35 -27.97 7.36
C GLY A 582 -19.76 -28.51 7.36
N GLY A 583 -20.01 -29.55 6.59
CA GLY A 583 -21.34 -30.10 6.41
C GLY A 583 -21.31 -31.59 6.17
N GLY A 584 -22.43 -32.10 5.69
CA GLY A 584 -22.55 -33.48 5.30
C GLY A 584 -23.93 -33.80 4.74
N GLY A 585 -24.03 -34.97 4.15
CA GLY A 585 -25.25 -35.44 3.55
C GLY A 585 -25.16 -36.92 3.26
N GLY A 586 -26.22 -37.44 2.66
CA GLY A 586 -26.25 -38.82 2.21
C GLY A 586 -25.52 -38.97 0.88
N ARG A 587 -24.89 -40.13 0.71
CA ARG A 587 -24.28 -40.63 -0.52
C ARG A 587 -25.14 -41.79 -1.02
#